data_AF-A0A177GDU9-F1
#
_entry.id   AF-A0A177GDU9-F1
#
_cell.length_a   1.000
_cell.length_b   1.000
_cell.length_c   1.000
_cell.angle_alpha   90.00
_cell.angle_beta   90.00
_cell.angle_gamma   90.00
#
_symmetry.space_group_name_H-M   'P 1'
#
loop_
_entity.id
_entity.type
_entity.pdbx_description
1 polymer ?
#
loop_
_entity_poly.entity_id
_entity_poly.type
_entity_poly.pdbx_seq_one_letter_code
_entity_poly.pdbx_strand_id
1 'polypeptide(L)'
;MVGDIAALDLLAETLAARNCTVEMLFVTSLKDPVVARGVAEALSRSKPDILLNATLFSSRNPQGESPLTVADAPILQLLQPGATQAVWERSPRGLSRSDLAMQAVLPELDGSIATLPISFRAEAPPGLPAARVPYLPGIRQTADRALAWARLRYLKPGQKRVGIILSDYPGAGLTQETGHVAHAVGLDGFASLASILTLLRAEGYQTGHASVPQPEELVALLAQTAPRPLFCVATYRALAVGLDAAFMASVTQAWGEPEQDPCVQDGTFHLRAIELGHLTLAVQPDRGRQADRKALYHDPDSPPCHAYVAFYLWLRSVQRLDALVHLGTHGTLEWLPGKAAALSASCAPAVLTGDLPVIYPFIVNNPGEAATARRRLGAVTIGHMTPPVMQADLSPDMQALERLIDEYAEADGLDPRRGALLRKDILEKASRTGVLSESGVRPGEDDEAEALARLDAYLCDVKDLQIRDGLHIFGQNAPKADTLTQAIFQACRPQSERLQSEAQTSEKQNALQEEITARIRQSGPAEAQALLAVLAGRFVAFWSGRSSYTRAAGCAAHRAQPVHAGPARITHALCHGAGRKNGKAFAHTAFAGTG
;
A
#
# COMPACT_ATOMS: atom_id res chain seq x y z
N MET A 1 25.72 13.54 -28.97
CA MET A 1 25.38 12.73 -27.77
C MET A 1 26.67 12.43 -27.03
N VAL A 2 26.69 12.57 -25.70
CA VAL A 2 27.77 12.07 -24.85
C VAL A 2 27.53 10.57 -24.74
N GLY A 3 28.38 9.71 -25.32
CA GLY A 3 28.16 8.26 -25.45
C GLY A 3 28.23 7.46 -24.12
N ASP A 4 27.69 8.02 -23.04
CA ASP A 4 27.70 7.46 -21.69
C ASP A 4 26.53 6.50 -21.49
N ILE A 5 26.59 5.36 -22.19
CA ILE A 5 25.53 4.35 -22.25
C ILE A 5 25.98 2.97 -21.77
N ALA A 6 27.19 2.83 -21.26
CA ALA A 6 27.81 1.53 -20.93
C ALA A 6 26.96 0.64 -20.01
N ALA A 7 26.25 1.23 -19.03
CA ALA A 7 25.38 0.46 -18.15
C ALA A 7 24.08 -0.03 -18.85
N LEU A 8 23.58 0.75 -19.81
CA LEU A 8 22.42 0.37 -20.63
C LEU A 8 22.79 -0.71 -21.64
N ASP A 9 23.95 -0.57 -22.29
CA ASP A 9 24.50 -1.59 -23.20
C ASP A 9 24.70 -2.91 -22.46
N LEU A 10 25.33 -2.89 -21.28
CA LEU A 10 25.56 -4.10 -20.50
C LEU A 10 24.26 -4.74 -20.02
N LEU A 11 23.24 -3.95 -19.68
CA LEU A 11 21.91 -4.48 -19.37
C LEU A 11 21.25 -5.11 -20.60
N ALA A 12 21.37 -4.48 -21.77
CA ALA A 12 20.88 -5.02 -23.03
C ALA A 12 21.58 -6.34 -23.39
N GLU A 13 22.91 -6.40 -23.27
CA GLU A 13 23.71 -7.63 -23.46
C GLU A 13 23.29 -8.73 -22.48
N THR A 14 23.08 -8.38 -21.20
CA THR A 14 22.63 -9.33 -20.17
C THR A 14 21.27 -9.94 -20.52
N LEU A 15 20.35 -9.14 -21.06
CA LEU A 15 19.04 -9.61 -21.51
C LEU A 15 19.14 -10.43 -22.80
N ALA A 16 19.96 -9.98 -23.77
CA ALA A 16 20.19 -10.68 -25.02
C ALA A 16 20.82 -12.07 -24.81
N ALA A 17 21.77 -12.18 -23.88
CA ALA A 17 22.37 -13.46 -23.46
C ALA A 17 21.35 -14.44 -22.85
N ARG A 18 20.16 -13.95 -22.47
CA ARG A 18 19.04 -14.73 -21.93
C ARG A 18 17.90 -14.88 -22.94
N ASN A 19 18.22 -14.74 -24.23
CA ASN A 19 17.30 -14.91 -25.37
C ASN A 19 16.22 -13.83 -25.48
N CYS A 20 16.43 -12.62 -24.93
CA CYS A 20 15.57 -11.48 -25.21
C CYS A 20 16.01 -10.75 -26.49
N THR A 21 15.05 -10.29 -27.28
CA THR A 21 15.32 -9.24 -28.27
C THR A 21 15.24 -7.89 -27.56
N VAL A 22 16.28 -7.08 -27.66
CA VAL A 22 16.35 -5.76 -26.99
C VAL A 22 16.41 -4.66 -28.03
N GLU A 23 15.47 -3.72 -27.95
CA GLU A 23 15.46 -2.49 -28.75
C GLU A 23 15.72 -1.30 -27.82
N MET A 24 16.73 -0.48 -28.13
CA MET A 24 17.05 0.73 -27.38
C MET A 24 16.58 1.96 -28.13
N LEU A 25 15.67 2.71 -27.51
CA LEU A 25 15.15 3.98 -28.04
C LEU A 25 15.73 5.15 -27.25
N PHE A 26 16.57 5.96 -27.91
CA PHE A 26 17.12 7.18 -27.32
C PHE A 26 16.25 8.38 -27.68
N VAL A 27 15.80 9.11 -26.67
CA VAL A 27 14.85 10.22 -26.82
C VAL A 27 15.34 11.44 -26.05
N THR A 28 15.00 12.63 -26.54
CA THR A 28 15.32 13.90 -25.86
C THR A 28 14.39 14.13 -24.66
N SER A 29 13.09 13.93 -24.85
CA SER A 29 12.07 14.09 -23.80
C SER A 29 10.79 13.36 -24.18
N LEU A 30 10.25 12.56 -23.27
CA LEU A 30 8.92 11.95 -23.42
C LEU A 30 7.77 12.96 -23.26
N LYS A 31 8.08 14.20 -22.89
CA LYS A 31 7.09 15.29 -22.79
C LYS A 31 6.96 16.13 -24.07
N ASP A 32 7.90 15.99 -25.00
CA ASP A 32 7.78 16.59 -26.32
C ASP A 32 6.71 15.82 -27.11
N PRO A 33 5.62 16.47 -27.59
CA PRO A 33 4.54 15.77 -28.28
C PRO A 33 4.96 15.02 -29.56
N VAL A 34 5.98 15.51 -30.28
CA VAL A 34 6.48 14.87 -31.51
C VAL A 34 7.25 13.60 -31.14
N VAL A 35 8.14 13.69 -30.15
CA VAL A 35 8.90 12.55 -29.64
C VAL A 35 7.97 11.52 -29.01
N ALA A 36 7.03 11.94 -28.18
CA ALA A 36 6.05 11.07 -27.54
C ALA A 36 5.22 10.29 -28.57
N ARG A 37 4.78 10.94 -29.65
CA ARG A 37 4.08 10.29 -30.75
C ARG A 37 4.95 9.24 -31.44
N GLY A 38 6.19 9.60 -31.78
CA GLY A 38 7.14 8.66 -32.41
C GLY A 38 7.44 7.44 -31.54
N VAL A 39 7.59 7.64 -30.21
CA VAL A 39 7.75 6.55 -29.24
C VAL A 39 6.50 5.67 -29.20
N ALA A 40 5.31 6.27 -29.09
CA ALA A 40 4.07 5.51 -29.05
C ALA A 40 3.83 4.70 -30.33
N GLU A 41 4.18 5.25 -31.50
CA GLU A 41 4.15 4.54 -32.78
C GLU A 41 5.14 3.37 -32.81
N ALA A 42 6.39 3.59 -32.35
CA ALA A 42 7.39 2.54 -32.26
C ALA A 42 6.92 1.39 -31.35
N LEU A 43 6.43 1.71 -30.16
CA LEU A 43 5.91 0.73 -29.20
C LEU A 43 4.68 -0.01 -29.71
N SER A 44 3.81 0.66 -30.47
CA SER A 44 2.63 0.01 -31.09
C SER A 44 3.02 -1.01 -32.15
N ARG A 45 4.17 -0.80 -32.84
CA ARG A 45 4.71 -1.75 -33.81
C ARG A 45 5.46 -2.90 -33.12
N SER A 46 6.35 -2.61 -32.19
CA SER A 46 7.21 -3.62 -31.55
C SER A 46 6.47 -4.45 -30.49
N LYS A 47 5.47 -3.88 -29.83
CA LYS A 47 4.64 -4.52 -28.78
C LYS A 47 5.47 -5.27 -27.73
N PRO A 48 6.40 -4.56 -27.04
CA PRO A 48 7.32 -5.22 -26.11
C PRO A 48 6.57 -5.85 -24.93
N ASP A 49 7.12 -6.94 -24.39
CA ASP A 49 6.57 -7.61 -23.21
C ASP A 49 6.86 -6.85 -21.91
N ILE A 50 7.88 -6.00 -21.93
CA ILE A 50 8.32 -5.18 -20.81
C ILE A 50 9.07 -3.95 -21.30
N LEU A 51 8.93 -2.85 -20.57
CA LEU A 51 9.64 -1.60 -20.82
C LEU A 51 10.62 -1.30 -19.70
N LEU A 52 11.84 -0.89 -20.05
CA LEU A 52 12.86 -0.42 -19.11
C LEU A 52 13.09 1.08 -19.32
N ASN A 53 12.57 1.91 -18.44
CA ASN A 53 12.62 3.37 -18.57
C ASN A 53 13.88 3.95 -17.93
N ALA A 54 14.79 4.47 -18.77
CA ALA A 54 16.03 5.12 -18.35
C ALA A 54 15.97 6.66 -18.34
N THR A 55 14.81 7.28 -18.59
CA THR A 55 14.69 8.74 -18.76
C THR A 55 14.75 9.56 -17.46
N LEU A 56 14.80 8.88 -16.31
CA LEU A 56 14.99 9.45 -14.95
C LEU A 56 13.93 10.47 -14.49
N PHE A 57 12.84 10.60 -15.22
CA PHE A 57 11.77 11.56 -14.99
C PHE A 57 10.42 10.95 -15.33
N SER A 58 9.35 11.66 -14.94
CA SER A 58 8.01 11.34 -15.40
C SER A 58 7.89 11.46 -16.93
N SER A 59 7.35 10.40 -17.50
CA SER A 59 6.91 10.21 -18.87
C SER A 59 5.54 10.82 -19.17
N ARG A 60 4.81 11.30 -18.15
CA ARG A 60 3.46 11.86 -18.33
C ARG A 60 3.48 13.32 -18.80
N ASN A 61 2.57 13.64 -19.71
CA ASN A 61 2.24 15.00 -20.11
C ASN A 61 1.32 15.68 -19.07
N PRO A 62 1.01 17.00 -19.20
CA PRO A 62 0.09 17.69 -18.29
C PRO A 62 -1.32 17.11 -18.22
N GLN A 63 -1.74 16.37 -19.25
CA GLN A 63 -3.02 15.65 -19.31
C GLN A 63 -2.98 14.30 -18.57
N GLY A 64 -1.80 13.88 -18.10
CA GLY A 64 -1.58 12.63 -17.37
C GLY A 64 -1.34 11.42 -18.25
N GLU A 65 -1.20 11.61 -19.56
CA GLU A 65 -0.93 10.53 -20.53
C GLU A 65 0.57 10.31 -20.68
N SER A 66 1.00 9.06 -20.80
CA SER A 66 2.38 8.70 -21.10
C SER A 66 2.44 7.91 -22.41
N PRO A 67 3.40 8.19 -23.32
CA PRO A 67 3.55 7.42 -24.55
C PRO A 67 3.93 5.95 -24.28
N LEU A 68 4.41 5.64 -23.08
CA LEU A 68 4.83 4.28 -22.71
C LEU A 68 3.65 3.34 -22.46
N THR A 69 2.48 3.86 -22.07
CA THR A 69 1.33 3.04 -21.68
C THR A 69 0.67 2.33 -22.86
N VAL A 70 0.93 2.77 -24.10
CA VAL A 70 0.41 2.14 -25.31
C VAL A 70 0.89 0.69 -25.50
N ALA A 71 2.03 0.34 -24.92
CA ALA A 71 2.57 -1.02 -24.97
C ALA A 71 1.75 -2.03 -24.16
N ASP A 72 0.99 -1.55 -23.16
CA ASP A 72 0.24 -2.38 -22.22
C ASP A 72 1.10 -3.50 -21.61
N ALA A 73 2.27 -3.08 -21.11
CA ALA A 73 3.31 -3.92 -20.54
C ALA A 73 3.88 -3.26 -19.26
N PRO A 74 4.48 -4.03 -18.33
CA PRO A 74 5.08 -3.48 -17.13
C PRO A 74 6.21 -2.51 -17.50
N ILE A 75 6.30 -1.40 -16.75
CA ILE A 75 7.33 -0.38 -16.97
C ILE A 75 8.23 -0.38 -15.75
N LEU A 76 9.48 -0.78 -15.90
CA LEU A 76 10.48 -0.78 -14.84
C LEU A 76 11.32 0.50 -14.94
N GLN A 77 11.36 1.26 -13.87
CA GLN A 77 12.17 2.47 -13.77
C GLN A 77 13.62 2.09 -13.44
N LEU A 78 14.54 2.34 -14.37
CA LEU A 78 15.97 2.13 -14.15
C LEU A 78 16.54 3.25 -13.30
N LEU A 79 17.13 2.89 -12.15
CA LEU A 79 17.71 3.87 -11.24
C LEU A 79 19.18 4.12 -11.58
N GLN A 80 19.53 5.40 -11.65
CA GLN A 80 20.85 5.88 -12.01
C GLN A 80 21.22 7.05 -11.08
N PRO A 81 21.54 6.81 -9.80
CA PRO A 81 21.81 7.86 -8.83
C PRO A 81 22.89 8.84 -9.30
N GLY A 82 22.74 10.13 -8.96
CA GLY A 82 23.73 11.17 -9.29
C GLY A 82 25.00 11.12 -8.42
N ALA A 83 24.96 10.33 -7.33
CA ALA A 83 26.09 10.12 -6.43
C ALA A 83 27.04 9.02 -6.96
N THR A 84 28.24 8.96 -6.37
CA THR A 84 29.17 7.85 -6.55
C THR A 84 28.66 6.61 -5.81
N GLN A 85 29.11 5.42 -6.23
CA GLN A 85 28.74 4.17 -5.56
C GLN A 85 29.12 4.20 -4.06
N ALA A 86 30.32 4.68 -3.72
CA ALA A 86 30.79 4.74 -2.34
C ALA A 86 29.93 5.66 -1.44
N VAL A 87 29.45 6.78 -1.97
CA VAL A 87 28.53 7.68 -1.24
C VAL A 87 27.17 7.01 -1.05
N TRP A 88 26.66 6.34 -2.09
CA TRP A 88 25.39 5.61 -1.99
C TRP A 88 25.47 4.42 -1.02
N GLU A 89 26.57 3.66 -1.01
CA GLU A 89 26.77 2.51 -0.12
C GLU A 89 26.68 2.91 1.35
N ARG A 90 27.29 4.04 1.74
CA ARG A 90 27.25 4.58 3.11
C ARG A 90 25.93 5.28 3.47
N SER A 91 25.07 5.53 2.49
CA SER A 91 23.80 6.23 2.70
C SER A 91 22.69 5.23 3.09
N PRO A 92 22.11 5.32 4.30
CA PRO A 92 20.91 4.55 4.65
C PRO A 92 19.67 5.04 3.87
N ARG A 93 19.68 6.26 3.34
CA ARG A 93 18.59 6.78 2.49
C ARG A 93 18.63 6.20 1.07
N GLY A 94 19.79 5.75 0.60
CA GLY A 94 20.03 5.38 -0.79
C GLY A 94 20.12 6.61 -1.69
N LEU A 95 18.99 7.18 -2.09
CA LEU A 95 18.93 8.33 -3.01
C LEU A 95 19.12 9.68 -2.31
N SER A 96 19.67 10.65 -3.05
CA SER A 96 19.63 12.07 -2.67
C SER A 96 18.17 12.59 -2.73
N ARG A 97 17.89 13.75 -2.12
CA ARG A 97 16.53 14.32 -2.16
C ARG A 97 16.04 14.56 -3.59
N SER A 98 16.92 15.09 -4.45
CA SER A 98 16.63 15.36 -5.86
C SER A 98 16.44 14.07 -6.65
N ASP A 99 17.33 13.09 -6.47
CA ASP A 99 17.20 11.79 -7.16
C ASP A 99 15.95 11.03 -6.72
N LEU A 100 15.60 11.09 -5.43
CA LEU A 100 14.37 10.47 -4.94
C LEU A 100 13.13 11.07 -5.62
N ALA A 101 13.06 12.40 -5.71
CA ALA A 101 11.96 13.08 -6.38
C ALA A 101 11.89 12.72 -7.87
N MET A 102 13.03 12.77 -8.56
CA MET A 102 13.10 12.60 -10.01
C MET A 102 12.97 11.14 -10.46
N GLN A 103 13.68 10.23 -9.80
CA GLN A 103 13.85 8.85 -10.26
C GLN A 103 12.93 7.85 -9.55
N ALA A 104 12.30 8.21 -8.43
CA ALA A 104 11.36 7.35 -7.73
C ALA A 104 9.96 7.96 -7.68
N VAL A 105 9.79 9.12 -7.03
CA VAL A 105 8.46 9.71 -6.77
C VAL A 105 7.71 10.03 -8.06
N LEU A 106 8.33 10.74 -9.00
CA LEU A 106 7.67 11.10 -10.27
C LEU A 106 7.33 9.85 -11.12
N PRO A 107 8.24 8.88 -11.34
CA PRO A 107 7.92 7.62 -12.02
C PRO A 107 6.90 6.73 -11.29
N GLU A 108 6.84 6.76 -9.94
CA GLU A 108 5.81 6.07 -9.17
C GLU A 108 4.40 6.60 -9.52
N LEU A 109 4.28 7.92 -9.70
CA LEU A 109 3.03 8.56 -10.16
C LEU A 109 2.70 8.18 -11.60
N ASP A 110 3.68 7.77 -12.40
CA ASP A 110 3.44 7.28 -13.75
C ASP A 110 2.90 5.84 -13.79
N GLY A 111 3.09 5.08 -12.70
CA GLY A 111 2.83 3.64 -12.63
C GLY A 111 4.07 2.80 -12.92
N SER A 112 5.27 3.39 -12.87
CA SER A 112 6.52 2.64 -13.06
C SER A 112 6.92 1.87 -11.80
N ILE A 113 7.53 0.71 -12.01
CA ILE A 113 8.00 -0.22 -10.99
C ILE A 113 9.47 0.09 -10.69
N ALA A 114 9.78 0.39 -9.43
CA ALA A 114 11.14 0.72 -9.04
C ALA A 114 12.06 -0.52 -9.15
N THR A 115 13.25 -0.31 -9.70
CA THR A 115 14.33 -1.31 -9.76
C THR A 115 15.47 -0.95 -8.80
N LEU A 116 16.62 -1.62 -8.94
CA LEU A 116 17.84 -1.29 -8.22
C LEU A 116 18.68 -0.32 -9.06
N PRO A 117 19.63 0.42 -8.46
CA PRO A 117 20.62 1.16 -9.22
C PRO A 117 21.32 0.27 -10.25
N ILE A 118 21.40 0.69 -11.50
CA ILE A 118 22.17 -0.01 -12.54
C ILE A 118 23.52 0.66 -12.83
N SER A 119 23.70 1.90 -12.37
CA SER A 119 24.92 2.67 -12.58
C SER A 119 25.05 3.82 -11.58
N PHE A 120 26.27 4.28 -11.36
CA PHE A 120 26.59 5.44 -10.51
C PHE A 120 27.43 6.45 -11.26
N ARG A 121 27.44 7.71 -10.79
CA ARG A 121 28.33 8.73 -11.33
C ARG A 121 29.79 8.39 -10.97
N ALA A 122 30.69 8.48 -11.94
CA ALA A 122 32.13 8.40 -11.72
C ALA A 122 32.66 9.67 -11.07
N GLU A 123 33.71 9.55 -10.25
CA GLU A 123 34.49 10.74 -9.87
C GLU A 123 35.24 11.25 -11.09
N ALA A 124 35.09 12.55 -11.36
CA ALA A 124 35.78 13.22 -12.46
C ALA A 124 36.34 14.56 -11.95
N PRO A 125 37.59 14.90 -12.27
CA PRO A 125 38.12 16.24 -12.06
C PRO A 125 37.21 17.33 -12.65
N PRO A 126 37.14 18.52 -12.03
CA PRO A 126 36.39 19.64 -12.58
C PRO A 126 36.79 19.91 -14.04
N GLY A 127 35.80 20.05 -14.92
CA GLY A 127 36.01 20.30 -16.36
C GLY A 127 36.08 19.06 -17.25
N LEU A 128 36.16 17.84 -16.68
CA LEU A 128 36.00 16.61 -17.45
C LEU A 128 34.52 16.19 -17.56
N PRO A 129 34.12 15.53 -18.66
CA PRO A 129 32.76 15.05 -18.84
C PRO A 129 32.39 14.08 -17.71
N ALA A 130 31.19 14.23 -17.17
CA ALA A 130 30.64 13.24 -16.25
C ALA A 130 30.46 11.92 -17.00
N ALA A 131 30.90 10.82 -16.38
CA ALA A 131 30.71 9.46 -16.86
C ALA A 131 29.95 8.64 -15.83
N ARG A 132 29.32 7.55 -16.26
CA ARG A 132 28.66 6.59 -15.38
C ARG A 132 29.38 5.25 -15.39
N VAL A 133 29.50 4.65 -14.21
CA VAL A 133 30.08 3.32 -14.02
C VAL A 133 28.94 2.31 -13.81
N PRO A 134 28.89 1.22 -14.59
CA PRO A 134 27.92 0.14 -14.40
C PRO A 134 28.01 -0.51 -13.00
N TYR A 135 26.86 -0.82 -12.40
CA TYR A 135 26.77 -1.59 -11.16
C TYR A 135 26.20 -2.98 -11.46
N LEU A 136 27.10 -3.97 -11.59
CA LEU A 136 26.77 -5.33 -12.04
C LEU A 136 25.69 -6.04 -11.22
N PRO A 137 25.68 -5.99 -9.87
CA PRO A 137 24.65 -6.66 -9.08
C PRO A 137 23.24 -6.12 -9.39
N GLY A 138 23.11 -4.79 -9.51
CA GLY A 138 21.83 -4.17 -9.84
C GLY A 138 21.38 -4.42 -11.28
N ILE A 139 22.31 -4.44 -12.24
CA ILE A 139 22.03 -4.84 -13.63
C ILE A 139 21.46 -6.27 -13.68
N ARG A 140 22.13 -7.23 -13.03
CA ARG A 140 21.69 -8.64 -13.00
C ARG A 140 20.30 -8.78 -12.38
N GLN A 141 20.08 -8.20 -11.20
CA GLN A 141 18.79 -8.31 -10.52
C GLN A 141 17.66 -7.59 -11.29
N THR A 142 17.98 -6.49 -11.98
CA THR A 142 17.02 -5.79 -12.83
C THR A 142 16.66 -6.62 -14.05
N ALA A 143 17.63 -7.31 -14.66
CA ALA A 143 17.37 -8.26 -15.75
C ALA A 143 16.55 -9.48 -15.27
N ASP A 144 16.83 -10.02 -14.08
CA ASP A 144 16.05 -11.12 -13.49
C ASP A 144 14.58 -10.69 -13.30
N ARG A 145 14.35 -9.52 -12.67
CA ARG A 145 13.00 -8.96 -12.48
C ARG A 145 12.30 -8.70 -13.80
N ALA A 146 13.01 -8.18 -14.79
CA ALA A 146 12.43 -7.91 -16.09
C ALA A 146 11.93 -9.20 -16.77
N LEU A 147 12.72 -10.27 -16.71
CA LEU A 147 12.34 -11.57 -17.22
C LEU A 147 11.14 -12.17 -16.46
N ALA A 148 11.10 -12.03 -15.13
CA ALA A 148 10.00 -12.54 -14.32
C ALA A 148 8.68 -11.82 -14.65
N TRP A 149 8.71 -10.50 -14.81
CA TRP A 149 7.54 -9.72 -15.26
C TRP A 149 7.11 -10.08 -16.68
N ALA A 150 8.06 -10.19 -17.62
CA ALA A 150 7.74 -10.59 -19.00
C ALA A 150 7.14 -12.01 -19.05
N ARG A 151 7.63 -12.94 -18.24
CA ARG A 151 7.13 -14.32 -18.15
C ARG A 151 5.65 -14.40 -17.78
N LEU A 152 5.14 -13.50 -16.92
CA LEU A 152 3.70 -13.45 -16.57
C LEU A 152 2.80 -13.26 -17.80
N ARG A 153 3.31 -12.60 -18.84
CA ARG A 153 2.57 -12.37 -20.08
C ARG A 153 2.42 -13.61 -20.93
N TYR A 154 3.40 -14.52 -20.85
CA TYR A 154 3.44 -15.74 -21.66
C TYR A 154 2.70 -16.93 -21.03
N LEU A 155 2.65 -16.98 -19.70
CA LEU A 155 1.97 -18.07 -19.00
C LEU A 155 0.45 -17.94 -19.11
N LYS A 156 -0.23 -19.04 -19.44
CA LYS A 156 -1.70 -19.11 -19.34
C LYS A 156 -2.11 -19.09 -17.86
N PRO A 157 -3.31 -18.57 -17.52
CA PRO A 157 -3.80 -18.54 -16.13
C PRO A 157 -3.61 -19.85 -15.36
N GLY A 158 -4.00 -20.99 -15.95
CA GLY A 158 -3.85 -22.30 -15.31
C GLY A 158 -2.40 -22.79 -15.10
N GLN A 159 -1.40 -22.14 -15.70
CA GLN A 159 0.02 -22.46 -15.54
C GLN A 159 0.72 -21.57 -14.50
N LYS A 160 0.12 -20.44 -14.14
CA LYS A 160 0.70 -19.46 -13.23
C LYS A 160 0.66 -19.97 -11.79
N ARG A 161 1.81 -19.90 -11.12
CA ARG A 161 1.97 -20.19 -9.70
C ARG A 161 1.94 -18.89 -8.91
N VAL A 162 0.90 -18.68 -8.11
CA VAL A 162 0.70 -17.40 -7.40
C VAL A 162 0.66 -17.65 -5.91
N GLY A 163 1.51 -16.94 -5.17
CA GLY A 163 1.46 -16.91 -3.72
C GLY A 163 0.56 -15.79 -3.23
N ILE A 164 -0.35 -16.04 -2.30
CA ILE A 164 -1.13 -15.02 -1.61
C ILE A 164 -0.77 -15.06 -0.13
N ILE A 165 -0.09 -14.01 0.34
CA ILE A 165 0.50 -13.95 1.66
C ILE A 165 -0.32 -13.01 2.54
N LEU A 166 -0.84 -13.55 3.63
CA LEU A 166 -1.55 -12.81 4.66
C LEU A 166 -0.56 -12.30 5.70
N SER A 167 -0.74 -11.05 6.12
CA SER A 167 0.02 -10.47 7.22
C SER A 167 -0.44 -11.03 8.57
N ASP A 168 0.47 -11.13 9.52
CA ASP A 168 0.15 -11.48 10.91
C ASP A 168 0.62 -10.32 11.81
N TYR A 169 -0.29 -9.44 12.22
CA TYR A 169 0.04 -8.18 12.89
C TYR A 169 -0.19 -8.22 14.41
N PRO A 170 0.88 -8.24 15.25
CA PRO A 170 0.76 -8.30 16.70
C PRO A 170 0.16 -7.04 17.32
N GLY A 171 0.27 -5.89 16.62
CA GLY A 171 -0.09 -4.58 17.16
C GLY A 171 -1.59 -4.29 17.16
N ALA A 172 -2.44 -5.23 16.72
CA ALA A 172 -3.89 -5.08 16.70
C ALA A 172 -4.52 -4.98 18.11
N GLY A 173 -3.76 -5.22 19.19
CA GLY A 173 -4.25 -5.12 20.57
C GLY A 173 -5.27 -6.20 20.95
N LEU A 174 -5.34 -7.28 20.16
CA LEU A 174 -6.27 -8.38 20.36
C LEU A 174 -5.72 -9.37 21.38
N THR A 175 -6.60 -9.87 22.25
CA THR A 175 -6.26 -10.81 23.32
C THR A 175 -6.19 -12.26 22.84
N GLN A 176 -6.79 -12.55 21.67
CA GLN A 176 -6.72 -13.87 21.04
C GLN A 176 -5.53 -13.95 20.10
N GLU A 177 -4.65 -14.93 20.31
CA GLU A 177 -3.42 -15.14 19.52
C GLU A 177 -3.69 -15.26 18.00
N THR A 178 -4.86 -15.77 17.60
CA THR A 178 -5.25 -15.93 16.19
C THR A 178 -5.89 -14.69 15.57
N GLY A 179 -6.30 -13.70 16.37
CA GLY A 179 -6.97 -12.48 15.88
C GLY A 179 -6.06 -11.56 15.05
N HIS A 180 -4.75 -11.80 15.10
CA HIS A 180 -3.72 -11.03 14.40
C HIS A 180 -3.54 -11.45 12.93
N VAL A 181 -3.95 -12.68 12.58
CA VAL A 181 -3.77 -13.25 11.25
C VAL A 181 -4.73 -12.59 10.25
N ALA A 182 -4.21 -12.29 9.06
CA ALA A 182 -4.91 -11.58 8.00
C ALA A 182 -5.37 -10.16 8.37
N HIS A 183 -4.79 -9.58 9.43
CA HIS A 183 -5.10 -8.21 9.81
C HIS A 183 -4.68 -7.23 8.71
N ALA A 184 -5.67 -6.48 8.22
CA ALA A 184 -5.50 -5.51 7.17
C ALA A 184 -6.36 -4.28 7.49
N VAL A 185 -5.76 -3.09 7.46
CA VAL A 185 -6.46 -1.86 7.85
C VAL A 185 -7.64 -1.65 6.90
N GLY A 186 -8.86 -1.73 7.44
CA GLY A 186 -10.08 -1.47 6.69
C GLY A 186 -10.43 -2.52 5.63
N LEU A 187 -9.85 -3.71 5.70
CA LEU A 187 -10.12 -4.81 4.78
C LEU A 187 -10.46 -6.06 5.57
N ASP A 188 -11.48 -6.81 5.14
CA ASP A 188 -11.72 -8.15 5.62
C ASP A 188 -10.75 -9.10 4.90
N GLY A 189 -9.68 -9.50 5.58
CA GLY A 189 -8.59 -10.28 4.98
C GLY A 189 -9.04 -11.63 4.43
N PHE A 190 -9.86 -12.38 5.17
CA PHE A 190 -10.30 -13.71 4.76
C PHE A 190 -11.44 -13.67 3.74
N ALA A 191 -12.39 -12.74 3.87
CA ALA A 191 -13.41 -12.55 2.84
C ALA A 191 -12.79 -12.05 1.53
N SER A 192 -11.79 -11.16 1.60
CA SER A 192 -11.03 -10.71 0.42
C SER A 192 -10.23 -11.84 -0.21
N LEU A 193 -9.63 -12.72 0.60
CA LEU A 193 -8.96 -13.91 0.09
C LEU A 193 -9.92 -14.82 -0.67
N ALA A 194 -11.10 -15.14 -0.10
CA ALA A 194 -12.12 -15.94 -0.78
C ALA A 194 -12.63 -15.27 -2.09
N SER A 195 -12.81 -13.95 -2.07
CA SER A 195 -13.17 -13.15 -3.25
C SER A 195 -12.11 -13.26 -4.36
N ILE A 196 -10.82 -13.11 -4.01
CA ILE A 196 -9.70 -13.26 -4.94
C ILE A 196 -9.63 -14.69 -5.48
N LEU A 197 -9.80 -15.72 -4.66
CA LEU A 197 -9.81 -17.12 -5.12
C LEU A 197 -10.93 -17.39 -6.12
N THR A 198 -12.12 -16.82 -5.89
CA THR A 198 -13.27 -16.89 -6.80
C THR A 198 -12.96 -16.21 -8.13
N LEU A 199 -12.38 -15.01 -8.07
CA LEU A 199 -11.94 -14.26 -9.24
C LEU A 199 -10.91 -15.04 -10.07
N LEU A 200 -9.87 -15.57 -9.42
CA LEU A 200 -8.81 -16.34 -10.09
C LEU A 200 -9.37 -17.63 -10.70
N ARG A 201 -10.28 -18.32 -10.02
CA ARG A 201 -10.95 -19.51 -10.56
C ARG A 201 -11.75 -19.18 -11.82
N ALA A 202 -12.49 -18.07 -11.82
CA ALA A 202 -13.29 -17.64 -12.98
C ALA A 202 -12.40 -17.35 -14.21
N GLU A 203 -11.19 -16.85 -13.99
CA GLU A 203 -10.18 -16.60 -15.04
C GLU A 203 -9.35 -17.84 -15.42
N GLY A 204 -9.67 -19.01 -14.86
CA GLY A 204 -9.04 -20.29 -15.22
C GLY A 204 -7.69 -20.55 -14.55
N TYR A 205 -7.38 -19.88 -13.44
CA TYR A 205 -6.27 -20.28 -12.58
C TYR A 205 -6.57 -21.60 -11.86
N GLN A 206 -5.54 -22.39 -11.61
CA GLN A 206 -5.69 -23.71 -10.98
C GLN A 206 -5.82 -23.57 -9.46
N THR A 207 -7.04 -23.68 -8.94
CA THR A 207 -7.36 -23.55 -7.51
C THR A 207 -7.62 -24.88 -6.77
N GLY A 208 -7.32 -26.01 -7.42
CA GLY A 208 -7.30 -27.35 -6.78
C GLY A 208 -8.68 -27.98 -6.57
N HIS A 209 -9.53 -27.38 -5.72
CA HIS A 209 -10.81 -27.96 -5.28
C HIS A 209 -11.96 -27.82 -6.31
N ALA A 210 -13.05 -28.58 -6.14
CA ALA A 210 -14.28 -28.43 -6.93
C ALA A 210 -15.04 -27.11 -6.62
N SER A 211 -14.88 -26.58 -5.41
CA SER A 211 -15.41 -25.29 -4.95
C SER A 211 -14.32 -24.45 -4.29
N VAL A 212 -14.49 -23.12 -4.30
CA VAL A 212 -13.59 -22.20 -3.59
C VAL A 212 -13.89 -22.26 -2.09
N PRO A 213 -12.88 -22.37 -1.20
CA PRO A 213 -13.11 -22.36 0.24
C PRO A 213 -13.81 -21.08 0.71
N GLN A 214 -14.76 -21.22 1.62
CA GLN A 214 -15.42 -20.08 2.26
C GLN A 214 -14.50 -19.37 3.28
N PRO A 215 -14.76 -18.11 3.65
CA PRO A 215 -13.92 -17.38 4.60
C PRO A 215 -13.66 -18.14 5.90
N GLU A 216 -14.68 -18.78 6.49
CA GLU A 216 -14.58 -19.53 7.74
C GLU A 216 -13.66 -20.76 7.61
N GLU A 217 -13.70 -21.43 6.46
CA GLU A 217 -12.79 -22.54 6.14
C GLU A 217 -11.34 -22.04 6.03
N LEU A 218 -11.14 -20.86 5.43
CA LEU A 218 -9.81 -20.24 5.34
C LEU A 218 -9.26 -19.85 6.72
N VAL A 219 -10.10 -19.34 7.62
CA VAL A 219 -9.70 -19.08 9.02
C VAL A 219 -9.27 -20.39 9.69
N ALA A 220 -10.06 -21.45 9.57
CA ALA A 220 -9.74 -22.74 10.16
C ALA A 220 -8.38 -23.27 9.66
N LEU A 221 -8.16 -23.20 8.34
CA LEU A 221 -6.97 -23.72 7.69
C LEU A 221 -5.69 -22.90 7.97
N LEU A 222 -5.79 -21.56 7.99
CA LEU A 222 -4.61 -20.69 8.06
C LEU A 222 -4.33 -20.16 9.47
N ALA A 223 -5.35 -19.94 10.30
CA ALA A 223 -5.19 -19.36 11.63
C ALA A 223 -5.33 -20.39 12.76
N GLN A 224 -6.20 -21.40 12.63
CA GLN A 224 -6.52 -22.31 13.73
C GLN A 224 -5.78 -23.65 13.66
N THR A 225 -5.47 -24.14 12.45
CA THR A 225 -4.72 -25.40 12.25
C THR A 225 -3.26 -25.22 12.66
N ALA A 226 -2.60 -26.26 13.20
CA ALA A 226 -1.18 -26.18 13.54
C ALA A 226 -0.29 -25.90 12.31
N PRO A 227 0.88 -25.25 12.48
CA PRO A 227 1.88 -25.12 11.42
C PRO A 227 2.23 -26.48 10.81
N ARG A 228 2.46 -26.51 9.50
CA ARG A 228 2.73 -27.73 8.73
C ARG A 228 4.17 -27.75 8.19
N PRO A 229 4.77 -28.91 7.97
CA PRO A 229 6.12 -28.99 7.41
C PRO A 229 6.16 -28.36 6.01
N LEU A 230 7.14 -27.50 5.77
CA LEU A 230 7.40 -26.87 4.47
C LEU A 230 8.53 -27.59 3.73
N PHE A 231 9.74 -27.57 4.30
CA PHE A 231 10.95 -28.19 3.74
C PHE A 231 12.06 -28.29 4.81
N CYS A 232 13.02 -29.20 4.59
CA CYS A 232 14.04 -29.51 5.58
C CYS A 232 15.16 -28.47 5.66
N VAL A 233 15.82 -28.37 6.82
CA VAL A 233 16.94 -27.45 7.08
C VAL A 233 18.11 -27.68 6.11
N ALA A 234 18.35 -28.92 5.68
CA ALA A 234 19.38 -29.21 4.69
C ALA A 234 19.12 -28.50 3.34
N THR A 235 17.86 -28.47 2.89
CA THR A 235 17.47 -27.75 1.67
C THR A 235 17.56 -26.23 1.88
N TYR A 236 17.18 -25.74 3.07
CA TYR A 236 17.39 -24.34 3.45
C TYR A 236 18.86 -23.93 3.35
N ARG A 237 19.78 -24.70 3.93
CA ARG A 237 21.22 -24.41 3.87
C ARG A 237 21.71 -24.39 2.42
N ALA A 238 21.29 -25.35 1.60
CA ALA A 238 21.67 -25.38 0.18
C ALA A 238 21.19 -24.14 -0.59
N LEU A 239 19.97 -23.67 -0.33
CA LEU A 239 19.42 -22.46 -0.94
C LEU A 239 20.06 -21.17 -0.39
N ALA A 240 20.40 -21.16 0.90
CA ALA A 240 21.00 -20.01 1.58
C ALA A 240 22.42 -19.69 1.08
N VAL A 241 23.14 -20.67 0.52
CA VAL A 241 24.45 -20.44 -0.14
C VAL A 241 24.35 -19.44 -1.30
N GLY A 242 23.20 -19.38 -1.97
CA GLY A 242 22.96 -18.41 -3.06
C GLY A 242 22.58 -17.00 -2.59
N LEU A 243 22.45 -16.77 -1.28
CA LEU A 243 22.14 -15.45 -0.71
C LEU A 243 23.41 -14.65 -0.44
N ASP A 244 23.22 -13.34 -0.22
CA ASP A 244 24.32 -12.47 0.19
C ASP A 244 24.93 -12.94 1.52
N ALA A 245 26.25 -13.11 1.53
CA ALA A 245 26.97 -13.69 2.67
C ALA A 245 26.90 -12.78 3.91
N ALA A 246 26.92 -11.46 3.74
CA ALA A 246 26.83 -10.52 4.86
C ALA A 246 25.43 -10.52 5.48
N PHE A 247 24.39 -10.63 4.64
CA PHE A 247 23.02 -10.84 5.12
C PHE A 247 22.88 -12.15 5.91
N MET A 248 23.38 -13.27 5.39
CA MET A 248 23.29 -14.55 6.12
C MET A 248 24.13 -14.57 7.40
N ALA A 249 25.27 -13.88 7.41
CA ALA A 249 26.07 -13.71 8.62
C ALA A 249 25.31 -12.90 9.70
N SER A 250 24.60 -11.83 9.33
CA SER A 250 23.82 -11.06 10.30
C SER A 250 22.65 -11.85 10.87
N VAL A 251 21.97 -12.66 10.05
CA VAL A 251 20.91 -13.58 10.50
C VAL A 251 21.49 -14.59 11.50
N THR A 252 22.58 -15.26 11.16
CA THR A 252 23.22 -16.28 12.02
C THR A 252 23.73 -15.67 13.32
N GLN A 253 24.31 -14.46 13.26
CA GLN A 253 24.78 -13.75 14.44
C GLN A 253 23.63 -13.39 15.41
N ALA A 254 22.48 -13.00 14.89
CA ALA A 254 21.33 -12.61 15.70
C ALA A 254 20.55 -13.82 16.24
N TRP A 255 20.46 -14.90 15.47
CA TRP A 255 19.50 -15.98 15.71
C TRP A 255 20.12 -17.36 15.96
N GLY A 256 21.44 -17.51 15.82
CA GLY A 256 22.14 -18.79 15.97
C GLY A 256 22.14 -19.61 14.68
N GLU A 257 22.14 -20.94 14.81
CA GLU A 257 22.04 -21.85 13.66
C GLU A 257 20.58 -22.12 13.30
N PRO A 258 20.24 -22.41 12.03
CA PRO A 258 18.86 -22.65 11.61
C PRO A 258 18.16 -23.81 12.33
N GLU A 259 18.89 -24.84 12.78
CA GLU A 259 18.32 -25.95 13.56
C GLU A 259 17.84 -25.50 14.96
N GLN A 260 18.27 -24.34 15.42
CA GLN A 260 17.87 -23.75 16.71
C GLN A 260 16.62 -22.86 16.58
N ASP A 261 16.12 -22.65 15.35
CA ASP A 261 14.92 -21.84 15.13
C ASP A 261 13.67 -22.54 15.73
N PRO A 262 12.82 -21.83 16.50
CA PRO A 262 11.64 -22.42 17.13
C PRO A 262 10.63 -23.06 16.16
N CYS A 263 10.65 -22.66 14.89
CA CYS A 263 9.77 -23.24 13.87
C CYS A 263 10.33 -24.57 13.31
N VAL A 264 11.52 -25.01 13.74
CA VAL A 264 12.11 -26.28 13.30
C VAL A 264 11.70 -27.41 14.25
N GLN A 265 11.09 -28.44 13.67
CA GLN A 265 10.75 -29.70 14.35
C GLN A 265 11.25 -30.84 13.47
N ASP A 266 11.96 -31.80 14.05
CA ASP A 266 12.55 -32.96 13.34
C ASP A 266 13.35 -32.56 12.07
N GLY A 267 14.11 -31.47 12.17
CA GLY A 267 14.94 -30.95 11.07
C GLY A 267 14.17 -30.28 9.92
N THR A 268 12.91 -29.94 10.13
CA THR A 268 12.02 -29.33 9.11
C THR A 268 11.36 -28.05 9.63
N PHE A 269 11.31 -27.01 8.79
CA PHE A 269 10.57 -25.78 9.09
C PHE A 269 9.06 -26.04 9.01
N HIS A 270 8.33 -25.71 10.07
CA HIS A 270 6.89 -25.83 10.17
C HIS A 270 6.23 -24.45 10.21
N LEU A 271 5.51 -24.07 9.14
CA LEU A 271 4.80 -22.77 9.06
C LEU A 271 3.37 -22.95 8.52
N ARG A 272 2.59 -21.88 8.60
CA ARG A 272 1.17 -21.85 8.21
C ARG A 272 1.03 -21.54 6.73
N ALA A 273 0.68 -22.55 5.95
CA ALA A 273 0.35 -22.41 4.54
C ALA A 273 -0.73 -23.42 4.14
N ILE A 274 -1.38 -23.21 3.00
CA ILE A 274 -2.14 -24.22 2.25
C ILE A 274 -1.81 -24.13 0.76
N GLU A 275 -1.88 -25.25 0.06
CA GLU A 275 -1.67 -25.32 -1.39
C GLU A 275 -3.00 -25.68 -2.05
N LEU A 276 -3.42 -24.86 -2.99
CA LEU A 276 -4.67 -25.00 -3.75
C LEU A 276 -4.32 -25.02 -5.24
N GLY A 277 -3.95 -26.20 -5.75
CA GLY A 277 -3.52 -26.33 -7.14
C GLY A 277 -2.19 -25.63 -7.41
N HIS A 278 -2.20 -24.53 -8.17
CA HIS A 278 -1.03 -23.67 -8.39
C HIS A 278 -1.04 -22.42 -7.50
N LEU A 279 -2.00 -22.29 -6.59
CA LEU A 279 -2.02 -21.21 -5.62
C LEU A 279 -1.39 -21.68 -4.31
N THR A 280 -0.54 -20.83 -3.73
CA THR A 280 0.03 -21.03 -2.40
C THR A 280 -0.52 -19.95 -1.49
N LEU A 281 -1.33 -20.32 -0.50
CA LEU A 281 -1.83 -19.37 0.50
C LEU A 281 -0.99 -19.53 1.76
N ALA A 282 -0.50 -18.45 2.34
CA ALA A 282 0.31 -18.56 3.55
C ALA A 282 0.19 -17.36 4.47
N VAL A 283 0.49 -17.58 5.73
CA VAL A 283 0.65 -16.52 6.72
C VAL A 283 2.11 -16.15 6.78
N GLN A 284 2.43 -14.86 6.64
CA GLN A 284 3.79 -14.38 6.78
C GLN A 284 4.28 -14.68 8.20
N PRO A 285 5.42 -15.39 8.37
CA PRO A 285 5.95 -15.67 9.70
C PRO A 285 6.44 -14.38 10.38
N ASP A 286 6.59 -14.45 11.70
CA ASP A 286 7.21 -13.38 12.45
C ASP A 286 8.65 -13.13 12.01
N ARG A 287 9.07 -11.87 12.04
CA ARG A 287 10.46 -11.48 11.76
C ARG A 287 11.47 -12.00 12.78
N GLY A 288 11.02 -12.36 13.98
CA GLY A 288 11.88 -12.77 15.07
C GLY A 288 11.13 -13.64 16.07
N ARG A 289 11.53 -13.60 17.35
CA ARG A 289 10.88 -14.41 18.40
C ARG A 289 9.47 -13.91 18.68
N GLN A 290 8.55 -14.85 18.87
CA GLN A 290 7.14 -14.55 19.20
C GLN A 290 6.99 -13.76 20.51
N ALA A 291 7.86 -13.99 21.51
CA ALA A 291 7.84 -13.24 22.77
C ALA A 291 8.21 -11.75 22.59
N ASP A 292 9.03 -11.43 21.58
CA ASP A 292 9.54 -10.08 21.31
C ASP A 292 8.82 -9.43 20.12
N ARG A 293 7.72 -10.04 19.67
CA ARG A 293 7.06 -9.77 18.39
C ARG A 293 6.72 -8.29 18.20
N LYS A 294 6.19 -7.61 19.22
CA LYS A 294 5.84 -6.18 19.15
C LYS A 294 7.07 -5.27 19.00
N ALA A 295 8.17 -5.57 19.69
CA ALA A 295 9.39 -4.77 19.64
C ALA A 295 10.09 -4.94 18.29
N LEU A 296 10.21 -6.19 17.82
CA LEU A 296 10.89 -6.51 16.57
C LEU A 296 10.08 -6.13 15.32
N TYR A 297 8.76 -5.98 15.43
CA TYR A 297 7.90 -5.59 14.29
C TYR A 297 8.28 -4.24 13.69
N HIS A 298 8.66 -3.29 14.55
CA HIS A 298 8.99 -1.91 14.18
C HIS A 298 10.49 -1.63 14.21
N ASP A 299 11.33 -2.63 14.52
CA ASP A 299 12.78 -2.49 14.52
C ASP A 299 13.32 -2.54 13.08
N PRO A 300 13.84 -1.42 12.53
CA PRO A 300 14.33 -1.37 11.16
C PRO A 300 15.72 -2.03 10.99
N ASP A 301 16.43 -2.34 12.08
CA ASP A 301 17.82 -2.80 12.06
C ASP A 301 17.96 -4.29 12.37
N SER A 302 16.99 -4.88 13.06
CA SER A 302 17.00 -6.33 13.38
C SER A 302 16.82 -7.22 12.13
N PRO A 303 17.78 -8.13 11.83
CA PRO A 303 17.65 -9.07 10.72
C PRO A 303 16.52 -10.07 10.97
N PRO A 304 15.91 -10.63 9.92
CA PRO A 304 14.87 -11.64 10.08
C PRO A 304 15.42 -12.96 10.64
N CYS A 305 14.60 -13.74 11.34
CA CYS A 305 14.94 -15.10 11.80
C CYS A 305 15.05 -16.11 10.65
N HIS A 306 15.58 -17.30 10.92
CA HIS A 306 15.77 -18.34 9.91
C HIS A 306 14.43 -18.81 9.32
N ALA A 307 13.37 -18.95 10.11
CA ALA A 307 12.04 -19.29 9.61
C ALA A 307 11.52 -18.30 8.56
N TYR A 308 11.75 -17.00 8.78
CA TYR A 308 11.36 -15.96 7.84
C TYR A 308 12.17 -16.02 6.53
N VAL A 309 13.48 -16.23 6.62
CA VAL A 309 14.32 -16.43 5.42
C VAL A 309 13.90 -17.70 4.68
N ALA A 310 13.68 -18.80 5.41
CA ALA A 310 13.26 -20.08 4.87
C ALA A 310 11.92 -19.98 4.14
N PHE A 311 10.97 -19.22 4.68
CA PHE A 311 9.68 -18.95 4.06
C PHE A 311 9.82 -18.33 2.67
N TYR A 312 10.58 -17.26 2.52
CA TYR A 312 10.77 -16.61 1.21
C TYR A 312 11.62 -17.46 0.23
N LEU A 313 12.58 -18.23 0.74
CA LEU A 313 13.30 -19.21 -0.07
C LEU A 313 12.38 -20.33 -0.57
N TRP A 314 11.46 -20.80 0.27
CA TRP A 314 10.47 -21.80 -0.11
C TRP A 314 9.54 -21.29 -1.20
N LEU A 315 8.99 -20.08 -1.03
CA LEU A 315 8.12 -19.45 -2.02
C LEU A 315 8.81 -19.34 -3.40
N ARG A 316 10.04 -18.83 -3.44
CA ARG A 316 10.71 -18.58 -4.73
C ARG A 316 11.39 -19.81 -5.35
N SER A 317 11.96 -20.70 -4.55
CA SER A 317 12.83 -21.77 -5.04
C SER A 317 12.16 -23.15 -5.03
N VAL A 318 11.29 -23.41 -4.05
CA VAL A 318 10.60 -24.70 -3.90
C VAL A 318 9.24 -24.65 -4.60
N GLN A 319 8.40 -23.69 -4.23
CA GLN A 319 7.10 -23.45 -4.88
C GLN A 319 7.28 -22.87 -6.29
N ARG A 320 8.37 -22.12 -6.52
CA ARG A 320 8.70 -21.50 -7.81
C ARG A 320 7.56 -20.61 -8.29
N LEU A 321 7.11 -19.72 -7.40
CA LEU A 321 6.06 -18.77 -7.72
C LEU A 321 6.45 -17.91 -8.92
N ASP A 322 5.47 -17.59 -9.77
CA ASP A 322 5.61 -16.62 -10.84
C ASP A 322 5.25 -15.20 -10.36
N ALA A 323 4.40 -15.07 -9.32
CA ALA A 323 4.05 -13.80 -8.69
C ALA A 323 3.71 -13.97 -7.20
N LEU A 324 3.92 -12.90 -6.44
CA LEU A 324 3.60 -12.80 -5.03
C LEU A 324 2.56 -11.71 -4.81
N VAL A 325 1.43 -12.04 -4.17
CA VAL A 325 0.41 -11.11 -3.73
C VAL A 325 0.51 -10.97 -2.21
N HIS A 326 0.92 -9.82 -1.70
CA HIS A 326 0.78 -9.51 -0.28
C HIS A 326 -0.61 -8.91 -0.04
N LEU A 327 -1.43 -9.55 0.79
CA LEU A 327 -2.80 -9.12 1.07
C LEU A 327 -2.89 -8.49 2.46
N GLY A 328 -2.97 -7.15 2.50
CA GLY A 328 -3.14 -6.36 3.73
C GLY A 328 -1.98 -5.43 4.04
N THR A 329 -2.26 -4.29 4.68
CA THR A 329 -1.36 -3.13 4.79
C THR A 329 -0.10 -3.28 5.64
N HIS A 330 0.12 -4.43 6.29
CA HIS A 330 1.17 -4.60 7.29
C HIS A 330 2.09 -5.79 7.01
N GLY A 331 2.40 -6.11 5.75
CA GLY A 331 3.53 -6.99 5.49
C GLY A 331 4.81 -6.42 6.12
N THR A 332 5.72 -7.30 6.51
CA THR A 332 6.97 -6.92 7.19
C THR A 332 8.21 -6.96 6.28
N LEU A 333 8.06 -7.43 5.03
CA LEU A 333 9.16 -7.67 4.10
C LEU A 333 9.81 -6.36 3.66
N GLU A 334 8.98 -5.36 3.36
CA GLU A 334 9.39 -4.01 2.99
C GLU A 334 10.09 -3.28 4.13
N TRP A 335 9.89 -3.70 5.39
CA TRP A 335 10.46 -3.08 6.59
C TRP A 335 11.74 -3.75 7.08
N LEU A 336 12.19 -4.85 6.45
CA LEU A 336 13.45 -5.51 6.81
C LEU A 336 14.67 -4.60 6.63
N PRO A 337 15.80 -4.87 7.31
CA PRO A 337 16.96 -3.98 7.28
C PRO A 337 17.51 -3.70 5.88
N GLY A 338 17.91 -2.45 5.68
CA GLY A 338 18.46 -1.96 4.41
C GLY A 338 18.02 -0.54 4.07
N LYS A 339 18.45 -0.07 2.89
CA LYS A 339 18.27 1.31 2.43
C LYS A 339 16.81 1.70 2.26
N ALA A 340 16.45 2.96 2.51
CA ALA A 340 15.07 3.43 2.37
C ALA A 340 14.51 3.38 0.93
N ALA A 341 15.37 3.62 -0.06
CA ALA A 341 15.07 3.52 -1.49
C ALA A 341 16.36 3.15 -2.24
N ALA A 342 16.23 2.73 -3.52
CA ALA A 342 17.37 2.34 -4.34
C ALA A 342 18.26 1.29 -3.63
N LEU A 343 17.66 0.15 -3.32
CA LEU A 343 18.28 -0.92 -2.53
C LEU A 343 19.59 -1.41 -3.17
N SER A 344 20.51 -1.87 -2.32
CA SER A 344 21.60 -2.73 -2.77
C SER A 344 21.11 -4.17 -2.90
N ALA A 345 21.84 -4.99 -3.66
CA ALA A 345 21.56 -6.42 -3.75
C ALA A 345 21.69 -7.15 -2.40
N SER A 346 22.35 -6.53 -1.41
CA SER A 346 22.52 -7.05 -0.04
C SER A 346 21.46 -6.56 0.95
N CYS A 347 20.57 -5.64 0.57
CA CYS A 347 19.46 -5.24 1.44
C CYS A 347 18.49 -6.41 1.63
N ALA A 348 18.07 -6.69 2.86
CA ALA A 348 17.25 -7.86 3.18
C ALA A 348 15.96 -7.98 2.33
N PRO A 349 15.19 -6.90 2.06
CA PRO A 349 14.05 -6.98 1.15
C PRO A 349 14.43 -7.42 -0.28
N ALA A 350 15.56 -6.93 -0.81
CA ALA A 350 16.05 -7.30 -2.14
C ALA A 350 16.54 -8.76 -2.18
N VAL A 351 17.24 -9.19 -1.12
CA VAL A 351 17.75 -10.56 -0.97
C VAL A 351 16.62 -11.59 -0.94
N LEU A 352 15.56 -11.33 -0.17
CA LEU A 352 14.45 -12.28 0.00
C LEU A 352 13.45 -12.24 -1.15
N THR A 353 13.12 -11.05 -1.67
CA THR A 353 12.22 -10.90 -2.82
C THR A 353 12.84 -11.47 -4.09
N GLY A 354 14.13 -11.23 -4.30
CA GLY A 354 14.83 -11.63 -5.53
C GLY A 354 14.21 -10.99 -6.77
N ASP A 355 13.78 -11.85 -7.69
CA ASP A 355 13.19 -11.53 -8.99
C ASP A 355 11.66 -11.55 -9.01
N LEU A 356 11.01 -12.02 -7.94
CA LEU A 356 9.56 -12.19 -7.88
C LEU A 356 8.81 -10.87 -8.13
N PRO A 357 7.87 -10.84 -9.09
CA PRO A 357 6.86 -9.78 -9.20
C PRO A 357 6.03 -9.71 -7.92
N VAL A 358 6.01 -8.54 -7.28
CA VAL A 358 5.23 -8.29 -6.05
C VAL A 358 4.01 -7.43 -6.39
N ILE A 359 2.85 -7.91 -6.00
CA ILE A 359 1.54 -7.27 -6.16
C ILE A 359 0.97 -7.03 -4.77
N TYR A 360 0.39 -5.85 -4.55
CA TYR A 360 0.03 -5.45 -3.19
C TYR A 360 -1.29 -4.67 -3.16
N PRO A 361 -2.45 -5.35 -2.97
CA PRO A 361 -3.68 -4.69 -2.55
C PRO A 361 -3.44 -3.84 -1.30
N PHE A 362 -3.68 -2.53 -1.40
CA PHE A 362 -3.34 -1.55 -0.37
C PHE A 362 -4.45 -0.52 -0.20
N ILE A 363 -4.72 -0.08 1.03
CA ILE A 363 -5.78 0.89 1.30
C ILE A 363 -5.44 2.27 0.72
N VAL A 364 -6.39 2.90 0.02
CA VAL A 364 -6.16 4.18 -0.68
C VAL A 364 -5.77 5.36 0.22
N ASN A 365 -6.11 5.32 1.52
CA ASN A 365 -5.83 6.40 2.45
C ASN A 365 -4.48 6.25 3.21
N ASN A 366 -3.69 5.21 2.90
CA ASN A 366 -2.34 5.03 3.47
C ASN A 366 -1.24 5.04 2.40
N PRO A 367 -1.06 6.15 1.66
CA PRO A 367 -0.06 6.24 0.60
C PRO A 367 1.39 6.22 1.13
N GLY A 368 1.61 6.57 2.40
CA GLY A 368 2.94 6.60 3.01
C GLY A 368 3.56 5.21 3.11
N GLU A 369 2.84 4.24 3.67
CA GLU A 369 3.30 2.85 3.76
C GLU A 369 3.36 2.18 2.38
N ALA A 370 2.38 2.45 1.51
CA ALA A 370 2.39 1.96 0.12
C ALA A 370 3.65 2.41 -0.65
N ALA A 371 4.14 3.62 -0.40
CA ALA A 371 5.38 4.11 -1.01
C ALA A 371 6.61 3.30 -0.56
N THR A 372 6.66 2.84 0.69
CA THR A 372 7.73 1.96 1.19
C THR A 372 7.74 0.64 0.43
N ALA A 373 6.57 -0.02 0.28
CA ALA A 373 6.45 -1.26 -0.47
C ALA A 373 6.86 -1.09 -1.94
N ARG A 374 6.45 0.00 -2.59
CA ARG A 374 6.87 0.34 -3.97
C ARG A 374 8.38 0.49 -4.09
N ARG A 375 9.00 1.27 -3.20
CA ARG A 375 10.42 1.65 -3.29
C ARG A 375 11.37 0.52 -2.89
N ARG A 376 10.95 -0.34 -1.96
CA ARG A 376 11.81 -1.40 -1.40
C ARG A 376 11.55 -2.76 -2.03
N LEU A 377 10.32 -3.04 -2.47
CA LEU A 377 9.98 -4.32 -3.10
C LEU A 377 9.82 -4.22 -4.63
N GLY A 378 9.66 -3.01 -5.18
CA GLY A 378 9.16 -2.87 -6.54
C GLY A 378 7.71 -3.35 -6.66
N ALA A 379 6.92 -3.20 -5.59
CA ALA A 379 5.55 -3.69 -5.58
C ALA A 379 4.61 -2.86 -6.46
N VAL A 380 3.75 -3.53 -7.23
CA VAL A 380 2.60 -2.90 -7.88
C VAL A 380 1.46 -2.83 -6.88
N THR A 381 1.21 -1.63 -6.34
CA THR A 381 0.13 -1.46 -5.35
C THR A 381 -1.21 -1.20 -6.03
N ILE A 382 -2.23 -1.99 -5.68
CA ILE A 382 -3.59 -1.86 -6.17
C ILE A 382 -4.42 -1.22 -5.06
N GLY A 383 -4.88 0.01 -5.28
CA GLY A 383 -5.68 0.74 -4.29
C GLY A 383 -7.03 0.08 -4.08
N HIS A 384 -7.36 -0.29 -2.84
CA HIS A 384 -8.72 -0.73 -2.47
C HIS A 384 -9.43 0.33 -1.61
N MET A 385 -10.77 0.32 -1.67
CA MET A 385 -11.58 1.28 -0.93
C MET A 385 -11.43 1.15 0.60
N THR A 386 -11.65 2.28 1.28
CA THR A 386 -11.84 2.30 2.73
C THR A 386 -13.22 1.75 3.09
N PRO A 387 -13.42 1.17 4.28
CA PRO A 387 -14.75 0.85 4.76
C PRO A 387 -15.66 2.07 4.76
N PRO A 388 -17.00 1.87 4.70
CA PRO A 388 -17.94 2.95 4.94
C PRO A 388 -17.70 3.55 6.33
N VAL A 389 -17.89 4.86 6.42
CA VAL A 389 -17.89 5.58 7.69
C VAL A 389 -19.32 5.92 8.07
N MET A 390 -19.65 5.81 9.34
CA MET A 390 -20.90 6.29 9.94
C MET A 390 -20.58 7.33 11.02
N GLN A 391 -21.54 8.19 11.34
CA GLN A 391 -21.46 8.95 12.59
C GLN A 391 -21.54 7.96 13.76
N ALA A 392 -20.68 8.16 14.74
CA ALA A 392 -20.76 7.46 16.00
C ALA A 392 -22.08 7.82 16.66
N ASP A 393 -22.77 6.80 17.17
CA ASP A 393 -23.91 7.03 18.04
C ASP A 393 -23.41 7.11 19.49
N LEU A 394 -24.14 7.84 20.33
CA LEU A 394 -23.89 7.85 21.76
C LEU A 394 -24.29 6.49 22.34
N SER A 395 -23.52 5.99 23.31
CA SER A 395 -23.94 4.81 24.08
C SER A 395 -25.28 5.09 24.79
N PRO A 396 -26.08 4.07 25.17
CA PRO A 396 -27.35 4.29 25.87
C PRO A 396 -27.22 5.17 27.12
N ASP A 397 -26.10 5.04 27.84
CA ASP A 397 -25.79 5.88 29.01
C ASP A 397 -25.48 7.34 28.63
N MET A 398 -24.74 7.55 27.54
CA MET A 398 -24.43 8.89 26.99
C MET A 398 -25.67 9.56 26.37
N GLN A 399 -26.54 8.84 25.65
CA GLN A 399 -27.82 9.35 25.16
C GLN A 399 -28.74 9.77 26.32
N ALA A 400 -28.67 9.02 27.42
CA ALA A 400 -29.43 9.34 28.61
C ALA A 400 -28.77 10.43 29.47
N LEU A 401 -27.52 10.82 29.20
CA LEU A 401 -26.89 12.03 29.73
C LEU A 401 -27.24 13.24 28.86
N GLU A 402 -27.19 13.11 27.53
CA GLU A 402 -27.61 14.14 26.57
C GLU A 402 -29.03 14.61 26.89
N ARG A 403 -29.99 13.69 27.06
CA ARG A 403 -31.36 14.03 27.46
C ARG A 403 -31.45 14.82 28.77
N LEU A 404 -30.63 14.48 29.77
CA LEU A 404 -30.63 15.20 31.05
C LEU A 404 -30.05 16.62 30.90
N ILE A 405 -29.04 16.78 30.05
CA ILE A 405 -28.43 18.08 29.73
C ILE A 405 -29.43 18.95 28.95
N ASP A 406 -30.15 18.38 27.99
CA ASP A 406 -31.23 19.07 27.27
C ASP A 406 -32.33 19.54 28.24
N GLU A 407 -32.79 18.65 29.14
CA GLU A 407 -33.77 19.00 30.19
C GLU A 407 -33.23 20.08 31.14
N TYR A 408 -31.94 20.07 31.45
CA TYR A 408 -31.29 21.10 32.26
C TYR A 408 -31.27 22.44 31.53
N ALA A 409 -30.94 22.46 30.24
CA ALA A 409 -30.96 23.66 29.41
C ALA A 409 -32.37 24.26 29.28
N GLU A 410 -33.41 23.41 29.18
CA GLU A 410 -34.81 23.85 29.21
C GLU A 410 -35.24 24.43 30.56
N ALA A 411 -34.68 23.94 31.68
CA ALA A 411 -34.99 24.41 33.02
C ALA A 411 -34.18 25.65 33.44
N ASP A 412 -33.07 25.93 32.76
CA ASP A 412 -32.15 27.01 33.12
C ASP A 412 -32.84 28.39 33.00
N GLY A 413 -32.70 29.21 34.04
CA GLY A 413 -33.39 30.50 34.16
C GLY A 413 -34.92 30.45 34.39
N LEU A 414 -35.58 29.29 34.24
CA LEU A 414 -37.04 29.14 34.42
C LEU A 414 -37.44 28.46 35.74
N ASP A 415 -36.71 27.41 36.15
CA ASP A 415 -36.94 26.70 37.41
C ASP A 415 -35.62 26.37 38.11
N PRO A 416 -35.13 27.26 39.00
CA PRO A 416 -33.85 27.07 39.69
C PRO A 416 -33.79 25.82 40.58
N ARG A 417 -34.93 25.36 41.11
CA ARG A 417 -34.97 24.15 41.94
C ARG A 417 -34.81 22.90 41.10
N ARG A 418 -35.50 22.84 39.96
CA ARG A 418 -35.37 21.74 39.00
C ARG A 418 -33.98 21.70 38.38
N GLY A 419 -33.41 22.86 38.02
CA GLY A 419 -32.05 22.97 37.49
C GLY A 419 -30.98 22.42 38.46
N ALA A 420 -31.10 22.68 39.76
CA ALA A 420 -30.18 22.14 40.77
C ALA A 420 -30.25 20.61 40.90
N LEU A 421 -31.44 20.01 40.80
CA LEU A 421 -31.61 18.55 40.82
C LEU A 421 -31.04 17.89 39.57
N LEU A 422 -31.37 18.43 38.38
CA LEU A 422 -30.87 17.92 37.11
C LEU A 422 -29.34 18.00 37.04
N ARG A 423 -28.73 19.09 37.52
CA ARG A 423 -27.26 19.23 37.58
C ARG A 423 -26.61 18.13 38.41
N LYS A 424 -27.16 17.84 39.59
CA LYS A 424 -26.66 16.77 40.46
C LYS A 424 -26.77 15.40 39.77
N ASP A 425 -27.93 15.12 39.18
CA ASP A 425 -28.19 13.85 38.49
C ASP A 425 -27.25 13.66 37.28
N ILE A 426 -26.98 14.72 36.52
CA ILE A 426 -26.03 14.72 35.39
C ILE A 426 -24.62 14.37 35.88
N LEU A 427 -24.11 15.08 36.88
CA LEU A 427 -22.73 14.88 37.38
C LEU A 427 -22.55 13.50 38.04
N GLU A 428 -23.52 13.04 38.81
CA GLU A 428 -23.49 11.69 39.42
C GLU A 428 -23.49 10.61 38.34
N LYS A 429 -24.34 10.75 37.32
CA LYS A 429 -24.42 9.77 36.23
C LYS A 429 -23.17 9.79 35.35
N ALA A 430 -22.65 10.96 35.02
CA ALA A 430 -21.42 11.12 34.25
C ALA A 430 -20.20 10.55 35.00
N SER A 431 -20.16 10.71 36.33
CA SER A 431 -19.11 10.11 37.18
C SER A 431 -19.21 8.59 37.19
N ARG A 432 -20.42 8.04 37.42
CA ARG A 432 -20.66 6.59 37.48
C ARG A 432 -20.32 5.86 36.18
N THR A 433 -20.55 6.52 35.05
CA THR A 433 -20.31 5.97 33.70
C THR A 433 -18.88 6.19 33.21
N GLY A 434 -18.05 6.94 33.96
CA GLY A 434 -16.68 7.28 33.57
C GLY A 434 -16.58 8.46 32.59
N VAL A 435 -17.69 8.85 31.96
CA VAL A 435 -17.76 9.92 30.94
C VAL A 435 -17.27 11.26 31.46
N LEU A 436 -17.46 11.56 32.75
CA LEU A 436 -16.97 12.80 33.35
C LEU A 436 -15.44 12.91 33.30
N SER A 437 -14.72 11.79 33.44
CA SER A 437 -13.26 11.79 33.32
C SER A 437 -12.81 11.89 31.85
N GLU A 438 -13.58 11.33 30.92
CA GLU A 438 -13.29 11.33 29.50
C GLU A 438 -13.54 12.72 28.86
N SER A 439 -14.50 13.48 29.37
CA SER A 439 -14.77 14.87 28.95
C SER A 439 -13.69 15.86 29.40
N GLY A 440 -12.69 15.39 30.15
CA GLY A 440 -11.57 16.20 30.62
C GLY A 440 -11.91 17.11 31.82
N VAL A 441 -13.06 16.88 32.47
CA VAL A 441 -13.42 17.56 33.72
C VAL A 441 -12.50 17.09 34.84
N ARG A 442 -11.93 18.04 35.57
CA ARG A 442 -10.99 17.80 36.66
C ARG A 442 -11.63 18.10 38.00
N PRO A 443 -11.83 17.09 38.86
CA PRO A 443 -12.43 17.28 40.17
C PRO A 443 -11.65 18.32 41.00
N GLY A 444 -12.31 19.42 41.37
CA GLY A 444 -11.75 20.49 42.21
C GLY A 444 -11.09 21.65 41.45
N GLU A 445 -10.91 21.57 40.13
CA GLU A 445 -10.40 22.66 39.29
C GLU A 445 -11.53 23.37 38.52
N ASP A 446 -12.46 22.60 37.95
CA ASP A 446 -13.62 23.14 37.23
C ASP A 446 -14.79 23.40 38.19
N ASP A 447 -15.52 24.51 37.99
CA ASP A 447 -16.81 24.70 38.64
C ASP A 447 -17.90 23.83 37.98
N GLU A 448 -19.05 23.68 38.64
CA GLU A 448 -20.11 22.78 38.16
C GLU A 448 -20.69 23.21 36.80
N ALA A 449 -20.66 24.50 36.46
CA ALA A 449 -21.15 25.01 35.19
C ALA A 449 -20.15 24.72 34.05
N GLU A 450 -18.86 24.88 34.32
CA GLU A 450 -17.78 24.49 33.42
C GLU A 450 -17.77 22.98 33.20
N ALA A 451 -17.99 22.18 34.24
CA ALA A 451 -18.09 20.73 34.14
C ALA A 451 -19.25 20.30 33.21
N LEU A 452 -20.43 20.92 33.35
CA LEU A 452 -21.57 20.67 32.47
C LEU A 452 -21.30 21.07 31.02
N ALA A 453 -20.71 22.25 30.79
CA ALA A 453 -20.39 22.72 29.44
C ALA A 453 -19.35 21.83 28.74
N ARG A 454 -18.33 21.35 29.47
CA ARG A 454 -17.34 20.39 28.96
C ARG A 454 -17.97 19.04 28.65
N LEU A 455 -18.88 18.57 29.51
CA LEU A 455 -19.60 17.32 29.30
C LEU A 455 -20.50 17.39 28.05
N ASP A 456 -21.25 18.48 27.87
CA ASP A 456 -22.08 18.72 26.69
C ASP A 456 -21.25 18.78 25.40
N ALA A 457 -20.16 19.56 25.42
CA ALA A 457 -19.22 19.64 24.30
C ALA A 457 -18.61 18.27 23.95
N TYR A 458 -18.26 17.47 24.96
CA TYR A 458 -17.74 16.12 24.76
C TYR A 458 -18.78 15.19 24.13
N LEU A 459 -20.03 15.21 24.60
CA LEU A 459 -21.09 14.38 24.02
C LEU A 459 -21.37 14.79 22.57
N CYS A 460 -21.39 16.09 22.27
CA CYS A 460 -21.48 16.59 20.90
C CYS A 460 -20.31 16.10 20.04
N ASP A 461 -19.08 16.23 20.53
CA ASP A 461 -17.87 15.78 19.82
C ASP A 461 -17.92 14.28 19.53
N VAL A 462 -18.31 13.46 20.52
CA VAL A 462 -18.42 11.99 20.35
C VAL A 462 -19.48 11.64 19.31
N LYS A 463 -20.65 12.28 19.35
CA LYS A 463 -21.75 12.07 18.39
C LYS A 463 -21.36 12.50 16.96
N ASP A 464 -20.51 13.51 16.84
CA ASP A 464 -19.99 13.99 15.56
C ASP A 464 -18.76 13.20 15.06
N LEU A 465 -18.20 12.28 15.85
CA LEU A 465 -17.10 11.41 15.40
C LEU A 465 -17.55 10.53 14.24
N GLN A 466 -16.67 10.36 13.26
CA GLN A 466 -16.88 9.37 12.20
C GLN A 466 -16.10 8.10 12.51
N ILE A 467 -16.82 6.98 12.62
CA ILE A 467 -16.25 5.65 12.86
C ILE A 467 -16.43 4.76 11.64
N ARG A 468 -15.63 3.70 11.53
CA ARG A 468 -15.74 2.72 10.45
C ARG A 468 -16.88 1.76 10.78
N ASP A 469 -17.74 1.50 9.80
CA ASP A 469 -18.94 0.68 9.91
C ASP A 469 -18.80 -0.60 9.09
N GLY A 470 -17.88 -1.46 9.54
CA GLY A 470 -17.52 -2.71 8.88
C GLY A 470 -16.18 -2.67 8.17
N LEU A 471 -16.00 -3.58 7.21
CA LEU A 471 -14.75 -3.80 6.47
C LEU A 471 -15.02 -3.89 4.96
N HIS A 472 -14.06 -3.47 4.14
CA HIS A 472 -14.12 -3.65 2.69
C HIS A 472 -13.76 -5.09 2.30
N ILE A 473 -14.35 -5.60 1.21
CA ILE A 473 -13.99 -6.90 0.62
C ILE A 473 -13.41 -6.63 -0.77
N PHE A 474 -12.14 -7.01 -0.98
CA PHE A 474 -11.44 -6.74 -2.24
C PHE A 474 -12.17 -7.33 -3.44
N GLY A 475 -12.32 -6.54 -4.50
CA GLY A 475 -13.00 -6.95 -5.72
C GLY A 475 -14.53 -6.88 -5.66
N GLN A 476 -15.12 -6.54 -4.50
CA GLN A 476 -16.55 -6.34 -4.33
C GLN A 476 -16.91 -4.86 -4.22
N ASN A 477 -18.17 -4.53 -4.49
CA ASN A 477 -18.67 -3.17 -4.30
C ASN A 477 -18.53 -2.78 -2.83
N ALA A 478 -18.11 -1.53 -2.59
CA ALA A 478 -17.98 -1.02 -1.24
C ALA A 478 -19.31 -1.19 -0.47
N PRO A 479 -19.30 -1.78 0.74
CA PRO A 479 -20.50 -1.91 1.54
C PRO A 479 -21.04 -0.52 1.89
N LYS A 480 -22.38 -0.40 1.98
CA LYS A 480 -23.07 0.89 2.26
C LYS A 480 -22.59 2.02 1.33
N ALA A 481 -22.44 1.72 0.03
CA ALA A 481 -21.91 2.64 -0.98
C ALA A 481 -22.60 4.03 -0.96
N ASP A 482 -23.91 4.09 -0.75
CA ASP A 482 -24.65 5.35 -0.72
C ASP A 482 -24.26 6.21 0.51
N THR A 483 -24.04 5.59 1.68
CA THR A 483 -23.52 6.27 2.88
C THR A 483 -22.10 6.80 2.65
N LEU A 484 -21.25 5.98 2.01
CA LEU A 484 -19.89 6.39 1.66
C LEU A 484 -19.88 7.55 0.65
N THR A 485 -20.77 7.52 -0.35
CA THR A 485 -20.99 8.64 -1.28
C THR A 485 -21.31 9.91 -0.50
N GLN A 486 -22.28 9.85 0.42
CA GLN A 486 -22.70 11.02 1.19
C GLN A 486 -21.53 11.58 2.03
N ALA A 487 -20.79 10.72 2.71
CA ALA A 487 -19.64 11.13 3.51
C ALA A 487 -18.54 11.81 2.67
N ILE A 488 -18.17 11.21 1.54
CA ILE A 488 -17.16 11.78 0.62
C ILE A 488 -17.69 13.08 -0.01
N PHE A 489 -18.95 13.11 -0.40
CA PHE A 489 -19.59 14.29 -0.96
C PHE A 489 -19.54 15.44 0.05
N GLN A 490 -19.94 15.22 1.31
CA GLN A 490 -19.87 16.22 2.38
C GLN A 490 -18.43 16.71 2.60
N ALA A 491 -17.44 15.81 2.65
CA ALA A 491 -16.03 16.17 2.80
C ALA A 491 -15.48 16.98 1.61
N CYS A 492 -16.03 16.79 0.41
CA CYS A 492 -15.64 17.51 -0.81
C CYS A 492 -16.35 18.87 -0.97
N ARG A 493 -17.38 19.20 -0.17
CA ARG A 493 -18.09 20.49 -0.28
C ARG A 493 -17.18 21.64 0.17
N PRO A 494 -16.88 22.64 -0.68
CA PRO A 494 -16.10 23.80 -0.28
C PRO A 494 -16.92 24.73 0.62
N GLN A 495 -16.27 25.29 1.65
CA GLN A 495 -16.86 26.24 2.60
C GLN A 495 -17.36 27.54 1.93
N SER A 496 -16.86 27.86 0.73
CA SER A 496 -17.12 29.09 -0.04
C SER A 496 -18.34 29.06 -0.96
N GLU A 497 -18.97 27.90 -1.18
CA GLU A 497 -20.14 27.76 -2.08
C GLU A 497 -21.50 28.00 -1.38
N ARG A 498 -21.51 28.40 -0.09
CA ARG A 498 -22.74 28.77 0.65
C ARG A 498 -23.39 30.09 0.19
N LEU A 499 -22.81 30.81 -0.77
CA LEU A 499 -23.20 32.19 -1.14
C LEU A 499 -23.44 32.41 -2.65
N GLN A 500 -23.67 31.38 -3.47
CA GLN A 500 -24.02 31.52 -4.89
C GLN A 500 -25.38 30.91 -5.24
N SER A 501 -26.08 31.50 -6.22
CA SER A 501 -27.49 31.23 -6.59
C SER A 501 -27.88 29.75 -6.59
N GLU A 502 -29.00 29.43 -5.95
CA GLU A 502 -29.44 28.07 -5.57
C GLU A 502 -29.57 27.08 -6.75
N ALA A 503 -29.98 27.54 -7.94
CA ALA A 503 -30.27 26.64 -9.08
C ALA A 503 -29.01 26.06 -9.76
N GLN A 504 -28.01 26.89 -10.09
CA GLN A 504 -26.76 26.43 -10.73
C GLN A 504 -25.85 25.64 -9.78
N THR A 505 -26.00 25.88 -8.48
CA THR A 505 -25.29 25.17 -7.41
C THR A 505 -25.85 23.76 -7.22
N SER A 506 -27.17 23.57 -7.37
CA SER A 506 -27.84 22.27 -7.21
C SER A 506 -27.51 21.26 -8.32
N GLU A 507 -27.55 21.66 -9.60
CA GLU A 507 -27.20 20.76 -10.71
C GLU A 507 -25.75 20.28 -10.66
N LYS A 508 -24.81 21.18 -10.36
CA LYS A 508 -23.39 20.82 -10.19
C LYS A 508 -23.15 19.90 -9.01
N GLN A 509 -23.90 20.10 -7.91
CA GLN A 509 -23.85 19.23 -6.73
C GLN A 509 -24.39 17.84 -7.03
N ASN A 510 -25.51 17.73 -7.73
CA ASN A 510 -26.07 16.45 -8.16
C ASN A 510 -25.12 15.71 -9.09
N ALA A 511 -24.54 16.40 -10.09
CA ALA A 511 -23.57 15.80 -11.01
C ALA A 511 -22.31 15.28 -10.28
N LEU A 512 -21.79 16.04 -9.31
CA LEU A 512 -20.65 15.59 -8.48
C LEU A 512 -21.02 14.37 -7.63
N GLN A 513 -22.20 14.35 -7.04
CA GLN A 513 -22.68 13.23 -6.23
C GLN A 513 -22.89 11.96 -7.08
N GLU A 514 -23.46 12.09 -8.27
CA GLU A 514 -23.59 11.00 -9.24
C GLU A 514 -22.22 10.47 -9.67
N GLU A 515 -21.27 11.35 -9.97
CA GLU A 515 -19.89 10.98 -10.31
C GLU A 515 -19.21 10.19 -9.17
N ILE A 516 -19.31 10.68 -7.93
CA ILE A 516 -18.75 10.00 -6.75
C ILE A 516 -19.40 8.61 -6.58
N THR A 517 -20.73 8.52 -6.71
CA THR A 517 -21.48 7.26 -6.59
C THR A 517 -21.03 6.26 -7.64
N ALA A 518 -20.93 6.70 -8.90
CA ALA A 518 -20.49 5.86 -10.01
C ALA A 518 -19.07 5.32 -9.76
N ARG A 519 -18.15 6.16 -9.26
CA ARG A 519 -16.78 5.75 -8.95
C ARG A 519 -16.70 4.76 -7.79
N ILE A 520 -17.48 4.96 -6.72
CA ILE A 520 -17.54 4.01 -5.60
C ILE A 520 -18.09 2.67 -6.08
N ARG A 521 -19.14 2.66 -6.90
CA ARG A 521 -19.69 1.42 -7.47
C ARG A 521 -18.74 0.73 -8.44
N GLN A 522 -17.84 1.46 -9.09
CA GLN A 522 -16.83 0.88 -9.98
C GLN A 522 -15.57 0.41 -9.26
N SER A 523 -15.38 0.75 -7.99
CA SER A 523 -14.14 0.46 -7.26
C SER A 523 -13.85 -1.03 -7.15
N GLY A 524 -14.80 -1.85 -6.69
CA GLY A 524 -14.66 -3.31 -6.61
C GLY A 524 -14.29 -3.96 -7.95
N PRO A 525 -15.08 -3.75 -9.02
CA PRO A 525 -14.72 -4.26 -10.34
C PRO A 525 -13.33 -3.78 -10.83
N ALA A 526 -12.95 -2.53 -10.54
CA ALA A 526 -11.64 -2.00 -10.93
C ALA A 526 -10.49 -2.66 -10.14
N GLU A 527 -10.67 -2.92 -8.84
CA GLU A 527 -9.73 -3.68 -8.00
C GLU A 527 -9.46 -5.08 -8.59
N ALA A 528 -10.54 -5.80 -8.92
CA ALA A 528 -10.47 -7.14 -9.50
C ALA A 528 -9.77 -7.12 -10.87
N GLN A 529 -10.16 -6.21 -11.76
CA GLN A 529 -9.55 -6.06 -13.08
C GLN A 529 -8.08 -5.68 -13.00
N ALA A 530 -7.70 -4.81 -12.07
CA ALA A 530 -6.30 -4.45 -11.84
C ALA A 530 -5.48 -5.67 -11.42
N LEU A 531 -5.97 -6.46 -10.46
CA LEU A 531 -5.25 -7.67 -10.02
C LEU A 531 -5.01 -8.65 -11.16
N LEU A 532 -6.04 -8.90 -11.97
CA LEU A 532 -5.94 -9.77 -13.14
C LEU A 532 -5.00 -9.20 -14.21
N ALA A 533 -5.04 -7.90 -14.45
CA ALA A 533 -4.14 -7.24 -15.39
C ALA A 533 -2.67 -7.37 -14.95
N VAL A 534 -2.35 -7.12 -13.68
CA VAL A 534 -0.97 -7.28 -13.18
C VAL A 534 -0.53 -8.73 -13.26
N LEU A 535 -1.36 -9.69 -12.85
CA LEU A 535 -1.05 -11.12 -12.96
C LEU A 535 -0.93 -11.61 -14.41
N ALA A 536 -1.53 -10.90 -15.37
CA ALA A 536 -1.35 -11.12 -16.80
C ALA A 536 -0.12 -10.42 -17.39
N GLY A 537 0.71 -9.76 -16.58
CA GLY A 537 1.87 -9.01 -17.06
C GLY A 537 1.47 -7.80 -17.89
N ARG A 538 0.38 -7.11 -17.53
CA ARG A 538 -0.10 -5.89 -18.20
C ARG A 538 0.19 -4.65 -17.36
N PHE A 539 0.12 -3.49 -18.01
CA PHE A 539 0.28 -2.22 -17.31
C PHE A 539 -0.96 -1.93 -16.44
N VAL A 540 -0.73 -1.45 -15.22
CA VAL A 540 -1.80 -0.90 -14.37
C VAL A 540 -1.48 0.54 -14.03
N ALA A 541 -2.42 1.42 -14.37
CA ALA A 541 -2.26 2.84 -14.17
C ALA A 541 -2.18 3.19 -12.68
N PHE A 542 -1.27 4.10 -12.34
CA PHE A 542 -1.28 4.72 -11.03
C PHE A 542 -2.55 5.57 -10.87
N TRP A 543 -3.35 5.26 -9.86
CA TRP A 543 -4.43 6.13 -9.42
C TRP A 543 -3.84 7.32 -8.68
N SER A 544 -3.67 8.43 -9.40
CA SER A 544 -3.70 9.75 -8.77
C SER A 544 -5.14 10.23 -8.91
N GLY A 545 -5.81 10.70 -7.86
CA GLY A 545 -7.18 11.22 -8.00
C GLY A 545 -7.31 12.48 -8.87
N ARG A 546 -6.32 12.76 -9.73
CA ARG A 546 -6.36 13.75 -10.82
C ARG A 546 -6.38 13.14 -12.22
N SER A 547 -6.10 11.86 -12.43
CA SER A 547 -5.89 11.30 -13.78
C SER A 547 -6.64 9.99 -13.99
N SER A 548 -7.74 10.07 -14.77
CA SER A 548 -7.98 9.31 -16.02
C SER A 548 -9.49 9.14 -16.28
N TYR A 549 -10.11 10.19 -16.82
CA TYR A 549 -11.22 10.03 -17.76
C TYR A 549 -10.60 9.78 -19.13
N THR A 550 -10.61 8.53 -19.60
CA THR A 550 -10.83 8.13 -21.01
C THR A 550 -10.62 6.62 -21.13
N ARG A 551 -11.69 5.95 -21.58
CA ARG A 551 -11.76 4.55 -22.07
C ARG A 551 -11.87 3.44 -21.03
N ALA A 552 -13.08 3.33 -20.48
CA ALA A 552 -13.74 2.04 -20.31
C ALA A 552 -15.24 2.17 -20.65
N ALA A 553 -15.56 2.66 -21.86
CA ALA A 553 -16.85 2.51 -22.54
C ALA A 553 -16.77 3.13 -23.95
N GLY A 554 -17.22 2.41 -24.97
CA GLY A 554 -17.75 3.02 -26.20
C GLY A 554 -16.86 2.99 -27.44
N CYS A 555 -17.20 2.06 -28.35
CA CYS A 555 -17.26 2.38 -29.77
C CYS A 555 -18.05 3.68 -30.03
N ALA A 556 -17.80 4.29 -31.19
CA ALA A 556 -18.53 5.38 -31.84
C ALA A 556 -17.97 6.81 -31.70
N ALA A 557 -18.00 7.46 -32.85
CA ALA A 557 -17.37 8.70 -33.25
C ALA A 557 -17.91 9.99 -32.61
N HIS A 558 -17.06 11.02 -32.76
CA HIS A 558 -17.34 12.44 -33.02
C HIS A 558 -17.66 13.44 -31.88
N ARG A 559 -16.75 14.44 -31.84
CA ARG A 559 -16.88 15.89 -31.58
C ARG A 559 -17.87 16.35 -30.50
N ALA A 560 -17.30 16.82 -29.38
CA ALA A 560 -17.56 18.14 -28.80
C ALA A 560 -16.55 18.42 -27.67
N GLN A 561 -15.97 19.62 -27.62
CA GLN A 561 -15.28 20.14 -26.43
C GLN A 561 -16.31 20.48 -25.35
N PRO A 562 -15.99 20.35 -24.05
CA PRO A 562 -16.13 21.54 -23.20
C PRO A 562 -15.12 21.71 -22.03
N VAL A 563 -14.69 22.97 -21.89
CA VAL A 563 -14.60 23.84 -20.69
C VAL A 563 -14.14 23.28 -19.33
N HIS A 564 -13.07 23.91 -18.82
CA HIS A 564 -12.34 23.67 -17.58
C HIS A 564 -13.08 23.94 -16.26
N ALA A 565 -13.08 22.95 -15.34
CA ALA A 565 -12.96 23.10 -13.88
C ALA A 565 -12.48 21.76 -13.28
N GLY A 566 -11.32 21.73 -12.62
CA GLY A 566 -10.53 20.49 -12.45
C GLY A 566 -10.81 19.61 -11.21
N PRO A 567 -10.40 18.31 -11.23
CA PRO A 567 -10.85 17.25 -10.32
C PRO A 567 -9.95 17.00 -9.08
N ALA A 568 -9.20 17.99 -8.61
CA ALA A 568 -8.20 17.82 -7.54
C ALA A 568 -8.73 17.52 -6.12
N ARG A 569 -10.05 17.44 -5.92
CA ARG A 569 -10.69 17.55 -4.59
C ARG A 569 -10.89 16.22 -3.85
N ILE A 570 -11.04 15.10 -4.55
CA ILE A 570 -11.43 13.83 -3.91
C ILE A 570 -10.29 13.26 -3.04
N THR A 571 -9.05 13.24 -3.54
CA THR A 571 -7.87 12.83 -2.75
C THR A 571 -7.51 13.85 -1.67
N HIS A 572 -7.74 15.14 -1.96
CA HIS A 572 -7.48 16.20 -1.00
C HIS A 572 -8.47 16.14 0.18
N ALA A 573 -9.75 15.79 -0.04
CA ALA A 573 -10.73 15.60 1.03
C ALA A 573 -10.38 14.39 1.93
N LEU A 574 -9.93 13.28 1.33
CA LEU A 574 -9.52 12.07 2.06
C LEU A 574 -8.21 12.25 2.86
N CYS A 575 -7.29 13.13 2.41
CA CYS A 575 -6.00 13.35 3.08
C CYS A 575 -5.94 14.61 3.98
N HIS A 576 -6.66 15.70 3.68
CA HIS A 576 -6.53 16.96 4.44
C HIS A 576 -7.36 17.04 5.73
N GLY A 577 -8.38 16.19 5.89
CA GLY A 577 -9.12 16.10 7.16
C GLY A 577 -8.21 15.76 8.35
N ALA A 578 -7.17 14.95 8.11
CA ALA A 578 -6.20 14.53 9.11
C ALA A 578 -5.05 15.54 9.34
N GLY A 579 -4.59 16.24 8.29
CA GLY A 579 -3.37 17.06 8.36
C GLY A 579 -3.53 18.43 9.04
N ARG A 580 -4.70 19.07 8.96
CA ARG A 580 -4.90 20.43 9.50
C ARG A 580 -5.22 20.49 10.99
N LYS A 581 -5.85 19.45 11.57
CA LYS A 581 -6.15 19.39 13.00
C LYS A 581 -4.92 19.00 13.82
N ASN A 582 -4.09 18.07 13.33
CA ASN A 582 -2.90 17.59 14.05
C ASN A 582 -1.76 18.64 14.13
N GLY A 583 -1.61 19.50 13.12
CA GLY A 583 -0.59 20.56 13.13
C GLY A 583 -0.84 21.66 14.16
N LYS A 584 -2.10 21.91 14.55
CA LYS A 584 -2.44 22.89 15.59
C LYS A 584 -2.40 22.29 17.00
N ALA A 585 -2.76 21.02 17.16
CA ALA A 585 -2.71 20.33 18.45
C ALA A 585 -1.25 20.08 18.94
N PHE A 586 -0.32 19.75 18.03
CA PHE A 586 1.10 19.59 18.35
C PHE A 586 1.83 20.93 18.61
N ALA A 587 1.42 22.01 17.94
CA ALA A 587 2.03 23.32 18.16
C ALA A 587 1.69 23.91 19.54
N HIS A 588 0.51 23.60 20.09
CA HIS A 588 0.10 24.07 21.42
C HIS A 588 0.71 23.28 22.58
N THR A 589 1.12 22.03 22.38
CA THR A 589 1.80 21.22 23.41
C THR A 589 3.32 21.44 23.42
N ALA A 590 3.94 21.84 22.31
CA ALA A 590 5.38 22.08 22.23
C ALA A 590 5.83 23.48 22.75
N PHE A 591 4.91 24.44 22.92
CA PHE A 591 5.22 25.81 23.38
C PHE A 591 4.80 26.12 24.83
N ALA A 592 4.28 25.15 25.58
CA ALA A 592 3.92 25.30 27.00
C ALA A 592 4.94 24.68 27.98
N GLY A 593 6.14 24.35 27.50
CA GLY A 593 7.18 23.62 28.26
C GLY A 593 8.53 24.33 28.35
N THR A 594 8.55 25.67 28.30
CA THR A 594 9.72 26.48 28.68
C THR A 594 9.25 27.70 29.45
N GLY A 595 9.19 27.54 30.77
CA GLY A 595 9.08 28.58 31.79
C GLY A 595 9.90 28.13 32.98
#